data_AF-A0A7C7XWE3-F1
#
_entry.id   AF-A0A7C7XWE3-F1
#
_cell.length_a   1.000
_cell.length_b   1.000
_cell.length_c   1.000
_cell.angle_alpha   90.00
_cell.angle_beta   90.00
_cell.angle_gamma   90.00
#
_symmetry.space_group_name_H-M   'P 1'
#
loop_
_entity.id
_entity.type
_entity.pdbx_description
1 polymer ?
#
loop_
_entity_poly.entity_id
_entity_poly.type
_entity_poly.pdbx_seq_one_letter_code
_entity_poly.pdbx_strand_id
1 'polypeptide(L)'
;EELVRLAQNLTRQVVMEELAVNPKVIENLARSALKEVEEHGKIHLYLHPQDYEFLLNSETDLERYLGEEQTLTIRASLDATPGSILVEGDETSVEFTFQNQLERLDRILVDHLSEQHARMHEVEMDAYDFTPRSADSQTPAEAPSSSPAATESSAEADSATSVPEAESSTPA
;
A
#
# COMPACT_ATOMS: atom_id res chain seq x y z
N GLU A 1 5.74 -0.50 11.22
CA GLU A 1 4.32 -0.71 10.82
C GLU A 1 3.31 -0.29 11.89
N GLU A 2 3.42 -0.74 13.14
CA GLU A 2 2.38 -0.52 14.17
C GLU A 2 2.01 0.97 14.41
N LEU A 3 3.00 1.87 14.43
CA LEU A 3 2.76 3.32 14.53
C LEU A 3 1.94 3.88 13.37
N VAL A 4 2.09 3.34 12.16
CA VAL A 4 1.29 3.77 10.98
C VAL A 4 -0.15 3.32 11.17
N ARG A 5 -0.38 2.06 11.55
CA ARG A 5 -1.74 1.54 11.84
C ARG A 5 -2.43 2.31 12.98
N LEU A 6 -1.68 2.69 14.01
CA LEU A 6 -2.21 3.52 15.11
C LEU A 6 -2.60 4.93 14.62
N ALA A 7 -1.74 5.58 13.81
CA ALA A 7 -2.04 6.88 13.23
C ALA A 7 -3.25 6.84 12.28
N GLN A 8 -3.37 5.78 11.46
CA GLN A 8 -4.53 5.55 10.60
C GLN A 8 -5.83 5.39 11.40
N ASN A 9 -5.82 4.58 12.48
CA ASN A 9 -6.99 4.40 13.33
C ASN A 9 -7.41 5.69 14.05
N LEU A 10 -6.46 6.45 14.59
CA LEU A 10 -6.73 7.76 15.20
C LEU A 10 -7.27 8.76 14.16
N THR A 11 -6.74 8.74 12.94
CA THR A 11 -7.22 9.58 11.84
C THR A 11 -8.65 9.21 11.45
N ARG A 12 -8.96 7.92 11.28
CA ARG A 12 -10.32 7.42 11.03
C ARG A 12 -11.30 7.90 12.10
N GLN A 13 -10.95 7.77 13.39
CA GLN A 13 -11.81 8.17 14.50
C GLN A 13 -12.07 9.68 14.53
N VAL A 14 -11.01 10.51 14.56
CA VAL A 14 -11.15 11.97 14.64
C VAL A 14 -11.87 12.52 13.42
N VAL A 15 -11.58 12.01 12.23
CA VAL A 15 -12.22 12.49 11.00
C VAL A 15 -13.68 12.03 10.91
N MET A 16 -14.06 10.84 11.40
CA MET A 16 -15.47 10.45 11.54
C MET A 16 -16.26 11.40 12.44
N GLU A 17 -15.67 11.90 13.53
CA GLU A 17 -16.31 12.87 14.43
C GLU A 17 -16.46 14.26 13.76
N GLU A 18 -15.42 14.74 13.06
CA GLU A 18 -15.47 16.03 12.32
C GLU A 18 -16.40 15.99 11.09
N LEU A 19 -16.53 14.84 10.42
CA LEU A 19 -17.43 14.63 9.28
C LEU A 19 -18.90 14.86 9.62
N ALA A 20 -19.32 14.46 10.82
CA ALA A 20 -20.68 14.68 11.31
C ALA A 20 -21.01 16.18 11.49
N VAL A 21 -20.00 17.06 11.45
CA VAL A 21 -20.12 18.50 11.71
C VAL A 21 -19.85 19.34 10.44
N ASN A 22 -19.09 18.84 9.46
CA ASN A 22 -18.61 19.63 8.34
C ASN A 22 -19.13 19.18 6.95
N PRO A 23 -20.18 19.82 6.40
CA PRO A 23 -20.75 19.44 5.11
C PRO A 23 -19.83 19.73 3.91
N LYS A 24 -18.73 20.50 4.06
CA LYS A 24 -17.76 20.73 2.98
C LYS A 24 -17.07 19.46 2.48
N VAL A 25 -17.18 18.34 3.21
CA VAL A 25 -16.62 17.08 2.73
C VAL A 25 -17.42 16.51 1.56
N ILE A 26 -18.73 16.76 1.48
CA ILE A 26 -19.56 16.41 0.30
C ILE A 26 -19.02 17.03 -0.98
N GLU A 27 -18.59 18.29 -0.93
CA GLU A 27 -17.99 18.98 -2.09
C GLU A 27 -16.71 18.27 -2.58
N ASN A 28 -15.83 17.90 -1.65
CA ASN A 28 -14.58 17.22 -1.97
C ASN A 28 -14.82 15.77 -2.42
N LEU A 29 -15.82 15.09 -1.85
CA LEU A 29 -16.22 13.75 -2.23
C LEU A 29 -16.80 13.74 -3.65
N ALA A 30 -17.69 14.68 -3.99
CA ALA A 30 -18.24 14.85 -5.33
C ALA A 30 -17.14 15.15 -6.36
N ARG A 31 -16.20 16.05 -6.03
CA ARG A 31 -15.03 16.35 -6.85
C ARG A 31 -14.12 15.13 -7.06
N SER A 32 -13.93 14.30 -6.04
CA SER A 32 -13.16 13.07 -6.16
C SER A 32 -13.88 12.02 -7.00
N ALA A 33 -15.20 11.87 -6.82
CA ALA A 33 -16.03 10.93 -7.57
C ALA A 33 -16.02 11.25 -9.08
N LEU A 34 -16.22 12.52 -9.45
CA LEU A 34 -16.17 12.97 -10.86
C LEU A 34 -14.79 12.77 -11.51
N LYS A 35 -13.71 12.82 -10.74
CA LYS A 35 -12.35 12.54 -11.23
C LYS A 35 -12.02 11.05 -11.32
N GLU A 36 -12.81 10.19 -10.70
CA GLU A 36 -12.59 8.74 -10.68
C GLU A 36 -13.50 8.02 -11.69
N VAL A 37 -14.67 8.60 -11.98
CA VAL A 37 -15.56 8.17 -13.06
C VAL A 37 -15.08 8.74 -14.40
N GLU A 38 -14.10 8.07 -14.99
CA GLU A 38 -13.60 8.31 -16.36
C GLU A 38 -14.57 7.78 -17.44
N GLU A 39 -15.87 7.99 -17.25
CA GLU A 39 -16.93 7.51 -18.15
C GLU A 39 -17.38 8.59 -19.14
N HIS A 40 -17.75 8.23 -20.36
CA HIS A 40 -18.23 9.19 -21.38
C HIS A 40 -19.77 9.26 -21.34
N GLY A 41 -20.36 10.41 -21.68
CA GLY A 41 -21.81 10.55 -21.77
C GLY A 41 -22.47 11.15 -20.52
N LYS A 42 -23.50 10.49 -19.97
CA LYS A 42 -24.34 11.09 -18.92
C LYS A 42 -23.97 10.57 -17.55
N ILE A 43 -23.66 11.48 -16.64
CA ILE A 43 -23.32 11.16 -15.25
C ILE A 43 -24.45 11.64 -14.35
N HIS A 44 -25.03 10.73 -13.59
CA HIS A 44 -26.07 10.99 -12.60
C HIS A 44 -25.49 10.89 -11.18
N LEU A 45 -25.55 12.00 -10.44
CA LEU A 45 -25.18 12.07 -9.03
C LEU A 45 -26.45 11.97 -8.18
N TYR A 46 -26.54 10.98 -7.29
CA TYR A 46 -27.58 10.88 -6.27
C TYR A 46 -26.99 11.14 -4.89
N LEU A 47 -27.61 12.07 -4.17
CA LEU A 47 -27.20 12.55 -2.85
C LEU A 47 -28.38 12.48 -1.88
N HIS A 48 -28.13 12.40 -0.59
CA HIS A 48 -29.18 12.65 0.41
C HIS A 48 -29.70 14.11 0.28
N PRO A 49 -31.00 14.43 0.52
CA PRO A 49 -31.54 15.77 0.24
C PRO A 49 -30.85 16.92 1.00
N GLN A 50 -30.35 16.66 2.21
CA GLN A 50 -29.58 17.66 2.98
C GLN A 50 -28.23 17.99 2.32
N ASP A 51 -27.56 16.98 1.78
CA ASP A 51 -26.28 17.11 1.08
C ASP A 51 -26.48 17.75 -0.30
N TYR A 52 -27.62 17.49 -0.95
CA TYR A 52 -28.05 18.17 -2.18
C TYR A 52 -28.28 19.67 -1.96
N GLU A 53 -29.02 20.06 -0.93
CA GLU A 53 -29.20 21.49 -0.59
C GLU A 53 -27.87 22.15 -0.27
N PHE A 54 -26.97 21.47 0.45
CA PHE A 54 -25.64 22.02 0.71
C PHE A 54 -24.81 22.20 -0.58
N LEU A 55 -24.74 21.18 -1.44
CA LEU A 55 -23.97 21.22 -2.69
C LEU A 55 -24.50 22.27 -3.67
N LEU A 56 -25.83 22.51 -3.68
CA LEU A 56 -26.46 23.56 -4.49
C LEU A 56 -26.16 24.97 -3.96
N ASN A 57 -25.98 25.12 -2.64
CA ASN A 57 -25.63 26.39 -1.99
C ASN A 57 -24.11 26.66 -1.97
N SER A 58 -23.27 25.64 -2.10
CA SER A 58 -21.86 25.86 -2.44
C SER A 58 -21.77 26.30 -3.89
N GLU A 59 -21.14 27.46 -4.15
CA GLU A 59 -20.86 27.99 -5.50
C GLU A 59 -19.77 27.18 -6.24
N THR A 60 -19.77 25.86 -6.07
CA THR A 60 -18.78 24.94 -6.61
C THR A 60 -19.12 24.60 -8.04
N ASP A 61 -18.25 25.03 -8.94
CA ASP A 61 -18.20 24.63 -10.35
C ASP A 61 -17.73 23.16 -10.45
N LEU A 62 -18.68 22.21 -10.33
CA LEU A 62 -18.40 20.79 -10.53
C LEU A 62 -18.16 20.45 -12.00
N GLU A 63 -18.77 21.20 -12.93
CA GLU A 63 -18.67 20.97 -14.38
C GLU A 63 -17.23 21.04 -14.90
N ARG A 64 -16.39 21.89 -14.28
CA ARG A 64 -14.93 21.94 -14.55
C ARG A 64 -14.18 20.62 -14.38
N TYR A 65 -14.70 19.69 -13.58
CA TYR A 65 -14.07 18.38 -13.35
C TYR A 65 -14.56 17.30 -14.33
N LEU A 66 -15.53 17.62 -15.19
CA LEU A 66 -16.00 16.74 -16.25
C LEU A 66 -15.21 16.96 -17.55
N GLY A 67 -15.15 15.92 -18.38
CA GLY A 67 -14.61 15.97 -19.74
C GLY A 67 -15.55 16.65 -20.74
N GLU A 68 -15.02 17.09 -21.89
CA GLU A 68 -15.76 17.88 -22.90
C GLU A 68 -17.03 17.21 -23.46
N GLU A 69 -17.13 15.88 -23.38
CA GLU A 69 -18.28 15.09 -23.85
C GLU A 69 -19.17 14.54 -22.72
N GLN A 70 -18.91 14.93 -21.47
CA GLN A 70 -19.69 14.46 -20.32
C GLN A 70 -20.76 15.50 -19.89
N THR A 71 -21.91 15.03 -19.41
CA THR A 71 -22.98 15.89 -18.88
C THR A 71 -23.36 15.46 -17.47
N LEU A 72 -23.26 16.37 -16.51
CA LEU A 72 -23.65 16.13 -15.13
C LEU A 72 -25.15 16.35 -14.91
N THR A 73 -25.79 15.50 -14.11
CA THR A 73 -27.14 15.76 -13.57
C THR A 73 -27.17 15.32 -12.11
N ILE A 74 -27.44 16.27 -11.22
CA ILE A 74 -27.48 16.04 -9.77
C ILE A 74 -28.93 15.89 -9.32
N ARG A 75 -29.21 14.85 -8.52
CA ARG A 75 -30.54 14.50 -8.00
C ARG A 75 -30.47 14.24 -6.50
N ALA A 76 -31.51 14.65 -5.78
CA ALA A 76 -31.73 14.22 -4.41
C ALA A 76 -32.42 12.84 -4.40
N SER A 77 -31.96 11.92 -3.57
CA SER A 77 -32.60 10.63 -3.28
C SER A 77 -32.71 10.43 -1.77
N LEU A 78 -33.90 10.06 -1.29
CA LEU A 78 -34.14 9.73 0.12
C LEU A 78 -33.54 8.38 0.52
N ASP A 79 -33.24 7.52 -0.46
CA ASP A 79 -32.62 6.21 -0.25
C ASP A 79 -31.08 6.29 -0.17
N ALA A 80 -30.49 7.46 -0.48
CA ALA A 80 -29.05 7.69 -0.38
C ALA A 80 -28.63 7.96 1.08
N THR A 81 -27.50 7.38 1.49
CA THR A 81 -26.96 7.57 2.84
C THR A 81 -26.47 9.01 3.01
N PRO A 82 -26.81 9.72 4.10
CA PRO A 82 -26.21 11.01 4.40
C PRO A 82 -24.68 10.90 4.48
N GLY A 83 -23.95 11.79 3.81
CA GLY A 83 -22.49 11.68 3.72
C GLY A 83 -21.95 10.73 2.64
N SER A 84 -22.82 10.05 1.87
CA SER A 84 -22.43 9.29 0.67
C SER A 84 -22.98 9.91 -0.61
N ILE A 85 -22.36 9.52 -1.72
CA ILE A 85 -22.65 10.01 -3.07
C ILE A 85 -22.67 8.81 -4.00
N LEU A 86 -23.82 8.50 -4.58
CA LEU A 86 -23.93 7.48 -5.62
C LEU A 86 -23.73 8.12 -6.99
N VAL A 87 -22.75 7.64 -7.75
CA VAL A 87 -22.61 7.98 -9.17
C VAL A 87 -23.18 6.84 -10.01
N GLU A 88 -24.03 7.17 -10.97
CA GLU A 88 -24.57 6.28 -11.99
C GLU A 88 -24.19 6.86 -13.36
N GLY A 89 -23.37 6.14 -14.11
CA GLY A 89 -23.08 6.38 -15.52
C GLY A 89 -24.01 5.59 -16.44
N ASP A 90 -23.63 5.45 -17.71
CA ASP A 90 -24.39 4.68 -18.71
C ASP A 90 -24.12 3.16 -18.59
N GLU A 91 -22.92 2.75 -18.14
CA GLU A 91 -22.51 1.36 -17.90
C GLU A 91 -22.15 1.04 -16.43
N THR A 92 -21.80 2.05 -15.61
CA THR A 92 -21.33 1.81 -14.22
C THR A 92 -22.21 2.47 -13.16
N SER A 93 -22.21 1.90 -11.94
CA SER A 93 -22.74 2.58 -10.76
C SER A 93 -21.86 2.30 -9.55
N VAL A 94 -21.42 3.36 -8.88
CA VAL A 94 -20.41 3.32 -7.82
C VAL A 94 -20.82 4.25 -6.68
N GLU A 95 -20.91 3.70 -5.46
CA GLU A 95 -21.10 4.51 -4.25
C GLU A 95 -19.76 5.02 -3.74
N PHE A 96 -19.63 6.34 -3.68
CA PHE A 96 -18.53 7.05 -3.07
C PHE A 96 -18.90 7.41 -1.63
N THR A 97 -18.12 6.91 -0.68
CA THR A 97 -18.18 7.29 0.73
C THR A 97 -16.87 7.91 1.15
N PHE A 98 -16.86 8.66 2.25
CA PHE A 98 -15.61 9.15 2.81
C PHE A 98 -14.67 7.99 3.20
N GLN A 99 -15.21 6.88 3.71
CA GLN A 99 -14.41 5.69 4.04
C GLN A 99 -13.67 5.15 2.82
N ASN A 100 -14.31 5.08 1.65
CA ASN A 100 -13.67 4.65 0.40
C ASN A 100 -12.51 5.60 0.03
N GLN A 101 -12.71 6.91 0.19
CA GLN A 101 -11.68 7.93 -0.07
C GLN A 101 -10.48 7.80 0.89
N LEU A 102 -10.73 7.55 2.18
CA LEU A 102 -9.67 7.36 3.18
C LEU A 102 -8.92 6.04 3.00
N GLU A 103 -9.61 4.95 2.65
CA GLU A 103 -8.97 3.68 2.30
C GLU A 103 -8.09 3.78 1.05
N ARG A 104 -8.49 4.61 0.07
CA ARG A 104 -7.66 4.91 -1.10
C ARG A 104 -6.39 5.68 -0.71
N LEU A 105 -6.49 6.67 0.18
CA LEU A 105 -5.32 7.39 0.70
C LEU A 105 -4.39 6.46 1.50
N ASP A 106 -4.94 5.57 2.31
CA ASP A 106 -4.16 4.57 3.06
C ASP A 106 -3.35 3.65 2.13
N ARG A 107 -3.94 3.21 1.00
CA ARG A 107 -3.21 2.42 -0.02
C ARG A 107 -2.06 3.21 -0.62
N ILE A 108 -2.32 4.43 -1.11
CA ILE A 108 -1.30 5.30 -1.73
C ILE A 108 -0.13 5.57 -0.76
N LEU A 109 -0.41 5.76 0.52
CA LEU A 109 0.63 5.96 1.55
C LEU A 109 1.45 4.69 1.79
N VAL A 110 0.82 3.51 1.83
CA VAL A 110 1.51 2.22 1.96
C VAL A 110 2.38 1.93 0.74
N ASP A 111 1.86 2.16 -0.47
CA ASP A 111 2.58 1.97 -1.73
C ASP A 111 3.85 2.84 -1.76
N HIS A 112 3.72 4.15 -1.50
CA HIS A 112 4.85 5.09 -1.48
C HIS A 112 5.87 4.78 -0.36
N LEU A 113 5.43 4.29 0.81
CA LEU A 113 6.35 3.82 1.85
C LEU A 113 7.10 2.55 1.42
N SER A 114 6.45 1.65 0.69
CA SER A 114 7.08 0.43 0.16
C SER A 114 8.13 0.75 -0.90
N GLU A 115 7.84 1.68 -1.82
CA GLU A 115 8.80 2.18 -2.81
C GLU A 115 10.02 2.84 -2.14
N GLN A 116 9.79 3.68 -1.13
CA GLN A 116 10.88 4.30 -0.37
C GLN A 116 11.73 3.24 0.35
N HIS A 117 11.12 2.21 0.93
CA HIS A 117 11.84 1.14 1.63
C HIS A 117 12.67 0.28 0.67
N ALA A 118 12.12 -0.07 -0.50
CA ALA A 118 12.85 -0.77 -1.56
C ALA A 118 14.06 0.06 -2.05
N ARG A 119 13.86 1.37 -2.28
CA ARG A 119 14.92 2.29 -2.71
C ARG A 119 16.06 2.45 -1.69
N MET A 120 15.82 2.21 -0.40
CA MET A 120 16.91 2.19 0.60
C MET A 120 17.66 0.85 0.62
N HIS A 121 16.97 -0.28 0.39
CA HIS A 121 17.60 -1.61 0.41
C HIS A 121 18.55 -1.87 -0.77
N GLU A 122 18.41 -1.17 -1.90
CA GLU A 122 19.37 -1.26 -3.01
C GLU A 122 20.78 -0.73 -2.67
N VAL A 123 20.93 0.08 -1.62
CA VAL A 123 22.16 0.85 -1.34
C VAL A 123 23.10 0.16 -0.33
N GLU A 124 22.66 -0.91 0.37
CA GLU A 124 23.47 -1.57 1.41
C GLU A 124 24.24 -2.83 0.94
N MET A 125 24.04 -3.31 -0.30
CA MET A 125 24.63 -4.58 -0.76
C MET A 125 26.11 -4.49 -1.19
N ASP A 126 26.61 -3.30 -1.51
CA ASP A 126 27.98 -3.11 -2.06
C ASP A 126 29.06 -2.80 -1.00
N ALA A 127 28.69 -2.65 0.27
CA ALA A 127 29.58 -2.13 1.32
C ALA A 127 30.52 -3.17 1.98
N TYR A 128 30.42 -4.45 1.61
CA TYR A 128 31.11 -5.56 2.31
C TYR A 128 31.93 -6.51 1.42
N ASP A 129 32.62 -5.99 0.38
CA ASP A 129 33.79 -6.69 -0.16
C ASP A 129 35.03 -6.40 0.70
N PHE A 130 35.08 -7.05 1.86
CA PHE A 130 36.29 -7.15 2.68
C PHE A 130 37.09 -8.42 2.32
N THR A 131 37.38 -8.63 1.04
CA THR A 131 38.48 -9.54 0.67
C THR A 131 39.82 -8.88 1.06
N PRO A 132 40.59 -9.46 2.01
CA PRO A 132 41.89 -8.90 2.35
C PRO A 132 42.83 -9.10 1.15
N ARG A 133 43.14 -8.01 0.45
CA ARG A 133 44.11 -8.02 -0.64
C ARG A 133 45.51 -8.28 -0.10
N SER A 134 45.88 -9.55 0.00
CA SER A 134 47.24 -10.00 0.28
C SER A 134 48.18 -9.51 -0.82
N ALA A 135 48.81 -8.36 -0.57
CA ALA A 135 49.98 -7.90 -1.30
C ALA A 135 51.24 -8.24 -0.49
N ASP A 136 52.34 -8.43 -1.22
CA ASP A 136 53.69 -8.89 -0.80
C ASP A 136 53.85 -10.44 -0.91
N SER A 137 54.81 -10.99 -1.67
CA SER A 137 56.02 -10.43 -2.29
C SER A 137 56.42 -11.09 -3.64
N GLN A 138 57.41 -10.46 -4.27
CA GLN A 138 57.95 -10.63 -5.64
C GLN A 138 58.49 -12.02 -6.06
N THR A 139 58.55 -12.22 -7.39
CA THR A 139 59.15 -13.28 -8.25
C THR A 139 60.70 -13.37 -8.20
N PRO A 140 61.42 -14.24 -8.98
CA PRO A 140 61.10 -15.53 -9.66
C PRO A 140 62.19 -16.65 -9.49
N ALA A 141 61.93 -17.93 -9.86
CA ALA A 141 62.95 -18.88 -10.40
C ALA A 141 62.37 -20.25 -10.89
N GLU A 142 63.15 -20.89 -11.77
CA GLU A 142 63.03 -22.19 -12.47
C GLU A 142 62.27 -23.40 -11.88
N ALA A 143 61.75 -24.22 -12.79
CA ALA A 143 61.26 -25.60 -12.60
C ALA A 143 62.35 -26.63 -12.98
N PRO A 144 62.09 -27.96 -13.06
CA PRO A 144 61.16 -28.83 -12.32
C PRO A 144 61.88 -30.03 -11.64
N SER A 145 61.32 -30.67 -10.60
CA SER A 145 61.72 -32.07 -10.28
C SER A 145 60.73 -32.89 -9.43
N SER A 146 60.49 -34.12 -9.90
CA SER A 146 60.27 -35.37 -9.15
C SER A 146 59.28 -35.48 -7.97
N SER A 147 58.22 -36.25 -8.22
CA SER A 147 57.51 -37.15 -7.27
C SER A 147 58.46 -38.23 -6.67
N PRO A 148 58.02 -39.22 -5.84
CA PRO A 148 56.66 -39.53 -5.33
C PRO A 148 56.62 -39.94 -3.82
N ALA A 149 55.60 -40.72 -3.44
CA ALA A 149 55.43 -41.53 -2.23
C ALA A 149 54.96 -40.83 -0.94
N ALA A 150 54.06 -41.41 -0.12
CA ALA A 150 53.17 -42.58 -0.30
C ALA A 150 52.09 -42.59 0.83
N THR A 151 51.05 -43.43 0.69
CA THR A 151 50.38 -44.26 1.74
C THR A 151 50.18 -43.69 3.17
N GLU A 152 49.04 -43.82 3.86
CA GLU A 152 47.87 -44.70 3.69
C GLU A 152 46.76 -44.35 4.70
N SER A 153 45.68 -45.13 4.69
CA SER A 153 44.78 -45.44 5.82
C SER A 153 43.47 -44.66 5.93
N SER A 154 42.41 -45.34 5.47
CA SER A 154 41.01 -45.09 5.79
C SER A 154 40.62 -45.74 7.13
N ALA A 155 39.65 -45.15 7.82
CA ALA A 155 38.70 -45.81 8.74
C ALA A 155 37.42 -44.94 8.75
N GLU A 156 36.28 -45.45 8.27
CA GLU A 156 35.16 -45.96 9.10
C GLU A 156 34.50 -44.82 9.93
N ALA A 157 33.25 -44.38 9.67
CA ALA A 157 31.97 -45.11 9.68
C ALA A 157 31.80 -45.93 10.98
N ASP A 158 30.71 -45.91 11.73
CA ASP A 158 29.30 -45.64 11.42
C ASP A 158 28.56 -45.34 12.76
N SER A 159 27.30 -44.88 12.70
CA SER A 159 26.24 -45.08 13.72
C SER A 159 26.40 -44.45 15.14
N ALA A 160 25.33 -44.05 15.85
CA ALA A 160 23.93 -43.79 15.50
C ALA A 160 23.23 -42.97 16.61
N THR A 161 22.10 -42.35 16.24
CA THR A 161 20.84 -42.21 17.01
C THR A 161 20.87 -42.00 18.53
N SER A 162 20.31 -40.86 18.98
CA SER A 162 19.21 -40.87 19.97
C SER A 162 18.49 -39.52 20.09
N VAL A 163 17.20 -39.50 19.73
CA VAL A 163 16.17 -38.57 20.22
C VAL A 163 15.14 -39.45 20.95
N PRO A 164 14.68 -39.04 22.15
CA PRO A 164 13.27 -38.69 22.38
C PRO A 164 13.17 -37.31 23.11
N GLU A 165 12.10 -36.50 23.01
CA GLU A 165 10.75 -36.69 23.58
C GLU A 165 10.79 -37.00 25.10
N ALA A 166 9.99 -36.43 26.01
CA ALA A 166 8.93 -35.40 25.99
C ALA A 166 8.84 -34.78 27.43
N GLU A 167 7.87 -33.98 27.89
CA GLU A 167 6.57 -33.54 27.35
C GLU A 167 6.11 -32.16 27.95
N SER A 168 4.91 -32.09 28.54
CA SER A 168 4.19 -30.95 29.15
C SER A 168 4.47 -30.79 30.68
N SER A 169 3.85 -29.96 31.53
CA SER A 169 2.49 -29.36 31.63
C SER A 169 2.46 -28.40 32.86
N THR A 170 1.49 -27.52 33.16
CA THR A 170 0.37 -26.80 32.46
C THR A 170 -0.04 -25.62 33.39
N PRO A 171 -0.60 -24.48 32.90
CA PRO A 171 -1.14 -23.44 33.78
C PRO A 171 -2.62 -23.69 34.16
N ALA A 172 -3.02 -23.14 35.32
CA ALA A 172 -4.41 -22.99 35.77
C ALA A 172 -4.52 -21.75 36.68
#